data_AF-A0A9J6DQN2-F1
#
_entry.id   AF-A0A9J6DQN2-F1
#
_cell.length_a   1.000
_cell.length_b   1.000
_cell.length_c   1.000
_cell.angle_alpha   90.00
_cell.angle_beta   90.00
_cell.angle_gamma   90.00
#
_symmetry.space_group_name_H-M   'P 1'
#
loop_
_entity.id
_entity.type
_entity.pdbx_description
1 polymer ?
#
loop_
_entity_poly.entity_id
_entity_poly.type
_entity_poly.pdbx_seq_one_letter_code
_entity_poly.pdbx_strand_id
1 'polypeptide(L)'
;MSLSESGADALQKNQDLEFERNKERFRFLKWGSQALENMRIVPPGSGIVHQVNLEFLGRVVFHHDGWLYPDSLVGADSHTTMINGLGVLGWGEHLYSPLLLMGRNSY
;
A
#
# COMPACT_ATOMS: atom_id res chain seq x y z
N MET A 1 -2.22 -34.38 -27.00
CA MET A 1 -3.05 -33.59 -26.08
C MET A 1 -2.12 -33.08 -24.98
N SER A 2 -1.54 -31.89 -25.19
CA SER A 2 -0.48 -31.31 -24.36
C SER A 2 -1.06 -30.68 -23.10
N LEU A 3 -0.75 -31.27 -21.95
CA LEU A 3 -1.11 -30.76 -20.62
C LEU A 3 -0.10 -29.70 -20.10
N SER A 4 0.34 -28.75 -20.93
CA SER A 4 1.44 -27.83 -20.54
C SER A 4 1.16 -26.33 -20.65
N GLU A 5 -0.05 -25.87 -21.02
CA GLU A 5 -0.26 -24.43 -21.28
C GLU A 5 -1.25 -23.70 -20.37
N SER A 6 -2.06 -24.36 -19.54
CA SER A 6 -3.11 -23.65 -18.79
C SER A 6 -2.61 -22.84 -17.59
N GLY A 7 -1.35 -23.02 -17.17
CA GLY A 7 -0.78 -22.36 -15.99
C GLY A 7 0.20 -21.23 -16.30
N ALA A 8 0.94 -21.34 -17.41
CA ALA A 8 2.05 -20.43 -17.72
C ALA A 8 1.58 -19.02 -18.11
N ASP A 9 0.41 -18.90 -18.74
CA ASP A 9 -0.17 -17.62 -19.15
C ASP A 9 -1.26 -17.09 -18.20
N ALA A 10 -1.60 -17.85 -17.15
CA ALA A 10 -2.69 -17.53 -16.24
C ALA A 10 -2.43 -16.24 -15.44
N LEU A 11 -1.17 -16.02 -15.04
CA LEU A 11 -0.77 -14.79 -14.34
C LEU A 11 -0.99 -13.56 -15.22
N GLN A 12 -0.51 -13.60 -16.47
CA GLN A 12 -0.64 -12.50 -17.42
C GLN A 12 -2.12 -12.21 -17.73
N LYS A 13 -2.91 -13.26 -18.02
CA LYS A 13 -4.34 -13.13 -18.27
C LYS A 13 -5.10 -12.48 -17.11
N ASN A 14 -4.76 -12.85 -15.87
CA ASN A 14 -5.39 -12.26 -14.69
C ASN A 14 -5.03 -10.77 -14.53
N GLN A 15 -3.77 -10.40 -14.79
CA GLN A 15 -3.32 -9.01 -14.76
C GLN A 15 -4.02 -8.16 -15.84
N ASP A 16 -4.14 -8.69 -17.06
CA ASP A 16 -4.80 -7.98 -18.17
C ASP A 16 -6.30 -7.76 -17.86
N LEU A 17 -6.99 -8.78 -17.33
CA LEU A 17 -8.39 -8.68 -16.93
C LEU A 17 -8.59 -7.72 -15.75
N GLU A 18 -7.67 -7.70 -14.78
CA GLU A 18 -7.71 -6.77 -13.66
C GLU A 18 -7.54 -5.32 -14.15
N PHE A 19 -6.62 -5.10 -15.10
CA PHE A 19 -6.38 -3.79 -15.70
C PHE A 19 -7.58 -3.28 -16.47
N GLU A 20 -8.21 -4.12 -17.30
CA GLU A 20 -9.41 -3.74 -18.04
C GLU A 20 -10.59 -3.42 -17.12
N ARG A 21 -10.81 -4.23 -16.06
CA ARG A 21 -11.93 -4.02 -15.12
C ARG A 21 -11.74 -2.80 -14.21
N ASN A 22 -10.50 -2.46 -13.84
CA ASN A 22 -10.20 -1.39 -12.89
C ASN A 22 -9.55 -0.15 -13.53
N LYS A 23 -9.60 -0.04 -14.86
CA LYS A 23 -8.95 1.04 -15.64
C LYS A 23 -9.29 2.45 -15.16
N GLU A 24 -10.53 2.68 -14.75
CA GLU A 24 -10.96 3.98 -14.21
C GLU A 24 -10.40 4.24 -12.81
N ARG A 25 -10.39 3.22 -11.95
CA ARG A 25 -9.82 3.30 -10.60
C ARG A 25 -8.32 3.58 -10.67
N PHE A 26 -7.58 2.89 -11.54
CA PHE A 26 -6.16 3.15 -11.73
C PHE A 26 -5.87 4.55 -12.28
N ARG A 27 -6.70 5.06 -13.21
CA ARG A 27 -6.60 6.44 -13.68
C ARG A 27 -6.84 7.46 -12.57
N PHE A 28 -7.87 7.24 -11.75
CA PHE A 28 -8.18 8.11 -10.62
C PHE A 28 -7.05 8.13 -9.58
N LEU A 29 -6.55 6.95 -9.19
CA LEU A 29 -5.42 6.85 -8.26
C LEU A 29 -4.19 7.54 -8.85
N LYS A 30 -3.82 7.27 -10.11
CA LYS A 30 -2.67 7.90 -10.77
C LYS A 30 -2.78 9.43 -10.78
N TRP A 31 -3.98 9.97 -11.04
CA TRP A 31 -4.23 11.41 -10.93
C TRP A 31 -4.01 11.90 -9.49
N GLY A 32 -4.52 11.19 -8.48
CA GLY A 32 -4.34 11.55 -7.06
C GLY A 32 -2.86 11.64 -6.66
N SER A 33 -2.01 10.73 -7.13
CA SER A 33 -0.56 10.77 -6.87
C SER A 33 0.16 11.94 -7.54
N GLN A 34 -0.38 12.48 -8.64
CA GLN A 34 0.13 13.70 -9.27
C GLN A 34 -0.40 14.97 -8.59
N ALA A 35 -1.60 14.90 -8.02
CA ALA A 35 -2.28 16.04 -7.41
C ALA A 35 -1.90 16.25 -5.92
N LEU A 36 -1.37 15.25 -5.22
CA LEU A 36 -1.06 15.29 -3.79
C LEU A 36 0.44 15.05 -3.53
N GLU A 37 1.07 15.95 -2.79
CA GLU A 37 2.53 15.98 -2.57
C GLU A 37 3.09 14.79 -1.75
N ASN A 38 2.25 14.05 -1.03
CA ASN A 38 2.66 12.92 -0.19
C ASN A 38 1.97 11.59 -0.56
N MET A 39 1.47 11.47 -1.79
CA MET A 39 0.78 10.26 -2.24
C MET A 39 1.68 9.43 -3.16
N ARG A 40 2.23 8.35 -2.61
CA ARG A 40 2.95 7.32 -3.39
C ARG A 40 2.04 6.14 -3.69
N ILE A 41 2.01 5.72 -4.95
CA ILE A 41 1.22 4.56 -5.39
C ILE A 41 2.16 3.41 -5.72
N VAL A 42 1.83 2.23 -5.18
CA VAL A 42 2.44 0.97 -5.55
C VAL A 42 1.70 0.43 -6.80
N PRO A 43 2.39 0.12 -7.91
CA PRO A 43 1.73 -0.30 -9.15
C PRO A 43 1.11 -1.71 -9.02
N PRO A 44 0.06 -2.01 -9.81
CA PRO A 44 -0.59 -3.33 -9.80
C PRO A 44 0.42 -4.44 -10.13
N GLY A 45 0.25 -5.61 -9.51
CA GLY A 45 1.17 -6.73 -9.66
C GLY A 45 2.43 -6.69 -8.77
N SER A 46 2.63 -5.65 -7.96
CA SER A 46 3.81 -5.53 -7.06
C SER A 46 3.71 -6.32 -5.75
N GLY A 47 2.68 -7.15 -5.60
CA GLY A 47 2.45 -7.95 -4.38
C GLY A 47 1.30 -7.45 -3.51
N ILE A 48 1.10 -8.12 -2.37
CA ILE A 48 0.04 -7.83 -1.41
C ILE A 48 0.49 -6.65 -0.53
N VAL A 49 -0.42 -5.70 -0.29
CA VAL A 49 -0.15 -4.43 0.41
C VAL A 49 0.60 -4.63 1.74
N HIS A 50 0.24 -5.62 2.56
CA HIS A 50 0.88 -5.81 3.88
C HIS A 50 2.29 -6.34 3.79
N GLN A 51 2.57 -7.16 2.78
CA GLN A 51 3.92 -7.67 2.55
C GLN A 51 4.83 -6.54 2.03
N VAL A 52 4.33 -5.69 1.14
CA VAL A 52 5.06 -4.50 0.69
C VAL A 52 5.30 -3.53 1.84
N ASN A 53 4.32 -3.36 2.74
CA ASN A 53 4.48 -2.52 3.93
C ASN A 53 5.65 -3.02 4.81
N LEU A 54 5.72 -4.34 5.04
CA LEU A 54 6.82 -4.95 5.80
C LEU A 54 8.18 -4.84 5.11
N GLU A 55 8.24 -5.20 3.83
CA GLU A 55 9.52 -5.41 3.14
C GLU A 55 10.13 -4.12 2.59
N PHE A 56 9.30 -3.10 2.29
CA PHE A 56 9.75 -1.92 1.57
C PHE A 56 9.40 -0.58 2.23
N LEU A 57 8.39 -0.51 3.10
CA LEU A 57 7.95 0.77 3.67
C LEU A 57 8.28 0.96 5.15
N GLY A 58 8.45 -0.12 5.93
CA GLY A 58 8.88 -0.03 7.32
C GLY A 58 10.31 0.48 7.45
N ARG A 59 10.47 1.69 8.02
CA ARG A 59 11.79 2.32 8.23
C ARG A 59 12.27 2.23 9.67
N VAL A 60 11.40 1.88 10.61
CA VAL A 60 11.65 1.77 12.07
C VAL A 60 11.97 3.11 12.73
N VAL A 61 12.84 3.93 12.12
CA VAL A 61 13.15 5.29 12.54
C VAL A 61 13.12 6.22 11.33
N PHE A 62 12.37 7.32 11.43
CA PHE A 62 12.42 8.41 10.47
C PHE A 62 13.47 9.45 10.90
N HIS A 63 14.18 9.98 9.91
CA HIS A 63 15.07 11.12 10.07
C HIS A 63 14.53 12.30 9.27
N HIS A 64 14.16 13.37 9.96
CA HIS A 64 13.66 14.59 9.33
C HIS A 64 14.24 15.80 10.07
N ASP A 65 14.87 16.72 9.34
CA ASP A 65 15.45 17.97 9.86
C ASP A 65 16.34 17.81 11.12
N GLY A 66 17.14 16.73 11.16
CA GLY A 66 18.05 16.43 12.28
C GLY A 66 17.39 15.72 13.46
N TRP A 67 16.08 15.46 13.40
CA TRP A 67 15.35 14.73 14.42
C TRP A 67 15.16 13.27 14.02
N LEU A 68 15.33 12.38 15.00
CA LEU A 68 15.02 10.95 14.88
C LEU A 68 13.77 10.65 15.69
N TYR A 69 12.76 10.07 15.05
CA TYR A 69 11.53 9.66 15.71
C TYR A 69 11.11 8.25 15.24
N PRO A 70 10.44 7.47 16.10
CA PRO A 70 10.01 6.13 15.74
C PRO A 70 8.99 6.16 14.60
N ASP A 71 9.07 5.17 13.74
CA ASP A 71 8.09 4.93 12.68
C ASP A 71 6.74 4.51 13.30
N SER A 72 5.67 5.09 12.78
CA SER A 72 4.29 4.77 13.14
C SER A 72 3.40 4.78 11.91
N LEU A 73 2.52 3.80 11.76
CA LEU A 73 1.71 3.61 10.56
C LEU A 73 0.25 3.30 10.92
N VAL A 74 -0.68 4.07 10.35
CA VAL A 74 -2.10 3.72 10.34
C VAL A 74 -2.51 3.42 8.90
N GLY A 75 -3.10 2.26 8.67
CA GLY A 75 -3.46 1.79 7.33
C GLY A 75 -4.95 1.46 7.22
N ALA A 76 -5.53 1.64 6.04
CA ALA A 76 -6.90 1.21 5.73
C ALA A 76 -7.05 -0.31 5.60
N ASP A 77 -6.05 -1.08 6.05
CA ASP A 77 -6.06 -2.52 6.03
C ASP A 77 -5.87 -3.12 7.42
N SER A 78 -6.70 -4.11 7.75
CA SER A 78 -6.68 -4.87 9.00
C SER A 78 -5.32 -5.52 9.33
N HIS A 79 -4.57 -5.96 8.32
CA HIS A 79 -3.26 -6.61 8.50
C HIS A 79 -2.11 -5.60 8.66
N THR A 80 -2.39 -4.30 8.73
CA THR A 80 -1.37 -3.28 9.05
C THR A 80 -0.65 -3.59 10.36
N THR A 81 -1.30 -4.32 11.28
CA THR A 81 -0.69 -4.83 12.52
C THR A 81 0.54 -5.73 12.32
N MET A 82 0.75 -6.26 11.11
CA MET A 82 1.93 -7.10 10.79
C MET A 82 3.25 -6.33 10.98
N ILE A 83 3.25 -5.01 10.78
CA ILE A 83 4.44 -4.13 10.95
C ILE A 83 4.96 -4.08 12.39
N ASN A 84 4.11 -4.41 13.38
CA ASN A 84 4.49 -4.45 14.80
C ASN A 84 5.63 -5.44 15.08
N GLY A 85 5.78 -6.48 14.24
CA GLY A 85 6.91 -7.42 14.34
C GLY A 85 8.28 -6.78 14.08
N LEU A 86 8.34 -5.63 13.41
CA LEU A 86 9.57 -4.87 13.13
C LEU A 86 9.83 -3.74 14.15
N GLY A 87 9.04 -3.64 15.22
CA GLY A 87 9.16 -2.57 16.22
C GLY A 87 8.57 -1.22 15.78
N VAL A 88 7.82 -1.21 14.67
CA VAL A 88 7.03 -0.07 14.19
C VAL A 88 5.64 -0.16 14.79
N LEU A 89 5.14 0.91 15.41
CA LEU A 89 3.77 0.90 15.94
C LEU A 89 2.77 1.10 14.80
N GLY A 90 1.97 0.09 14.48
CA GLY A 90 0.93 0.22 13.47
C GLY A 90 -0.33 -0.61 13.70
N TRP A 91 -1.46 -0.05 13.28
CA TRP A 91 -2.77 -0.70 13.36
C TRP A 91 -3.61 -0.36 12.13
N GLY A 92 -4.58 -1.23 11.85
CA GLY A 92 -5.57 -1.00 10.82
C GLY A 92 -6.70 -0.13 11.36
N GLU A 93 -7.06 0.95 10.64
CA GLU A 93 -8.32 1.65 10.87
C GLU A 93 -9.22 1.55 9.65
N HIS A 94 -10.51 1.31 9.86
CA HIS A 94 -11.48 1.44 8.80
C HIS A 94 -11.66 2.93 8.49
N LEU A 95 -11.62 3.25 7.19
CA LEU A 95 -11.67 4.57 6.57
C LEU A 95 -12.97 5.34 6.86
N TYR A 96 -13.24 5.67 8.13
CA TYR A 96 -14.31 6.57 8.56
C TYR A 96 -13.78 7.82 9.27
N SER A 97 -12.46 7.92 9.49
CA SER A 97 -11.81 9.10 10.09
C SER A 97 -10.98 9.87 9.04
N PRO A 98 -11.54 10.91 8.38
CA PRO A 98 -10.78 11.77 7.46
C PRO A 98 -9.70 12.62 8.17
N LEU A 99 -9.65 12.58 9.51
CA LEU A 99 -8.73 13.37 10.34
C LEU A 99 -7.25 12.95 10.17
N LEU A 100 -6.99 11.66 9.97
CA LEU A 100 -5.63 11.11 9.82
C LEU A 100 -4.98 11.50 8.48
N LEU A 101 -5.77 11.56 7.40
CA LEU A 101 -5.28 11.98 6.07
C LEU A 101 -4.91 13.47 6.02
N MET A 102 -5.40 14.28 6.96
CA MET A 102 -5.12 15.72 7.06
C MET A 102 -3.96 16.06 8.02
N GLY A 103 -3.22 15.06 8.50
CA GLY A 103 -2.06 15.28 9.36
C GLY A 103 -2.39 15.90 10.73
N ARG A 104 -3.64 15.79 11.20
CA ARG A 104 -4.00 16.16 12.57
C ARG A 104 -3.72 14.97 13.47
N ASN A 105 -2.80 15.15 14.41
CA ASN A 105 -2.54 14.19 15.49
C ASN A 105 -3.85 13.84 16.19
N SER A 106 -4.13 12.53 16.26
CA SER A 106 -5.15 11.98 17.13
C SER A 106 -4.74 12.27 18.57
N TYR A 107 -5.55 13.07 19.28
CA TYR A 107 -5.49 13.17 20.75
C TYR A 107 -6.33 12.07 21.37
#